data_AF-A0A0D3IS38-F1
#
_entry.id   AF-A0A0D3IS38-F1
#
_cell.length_a   1.000
_cell.length_b   1.000
_cell.length_c   1.000
_cell.angle_alpha   90.00
_cell.angle_beta   90.00
_cell.angle_gamma   90.00
#
_symmetry.space_group_name_H-M   'P 1'
#
loop_
_entity.id
_entity.type
_entity.pdbx_description
1 polymer ?
#
loop_
_entity_poly.entity_id
_entity_poly.type
_entity_poly.pdbx_seq_one_letter_code
_entity_poly.pdbx_strand_id
1 'polypeptide(L)'
;MHPLLAALLALASSCGALVVPLQPRVGSFRLPPCSRGHRPLLSGPLDVSDLGLTMDDLETPLPDLAGGSSIATSGCESTSRLPGSDDSGCRWEETAERIEARLSIPGLRGQPAAAMGVEVTSATATITAFGRVVWSCVLRGACVPDTLTFSAEDGTGMLPEISISIGKAEPGKRWGGLIASIGEDSIL
;
A
#
# COMPACT_ATOMS: atom_id res chain seq x y z
N MET A 1 7.88 55.57 -29.83
CA MET A 1 8.87 55.66 -28.74
C MET A 1 8.16 55.33 -27.44
N HIS A 2 8.48 54.31 -26.66
CA HIS A 2 9.45 53.25 -26.76
C HIS A 2 8.84 52.03 -26.05
N PRO A 3 9.32 50.82 -26.39
CA PRO A 3 8.56 49.58 -26.41
C PRO A 3 8.82 48.77 -25.13
N LEU A 4 7.78 48.27 -24.48
CA LEU A 4 7.95 47.32 -23.38
C LEU A 4 6.77 46.35 -23.20
N LEU A 5 5.80 46.34 -24.11
CA LEU A 5 4.61 45.48 -24.00
C LEU A 5 4.41 44.48 -25.16
N ALA A 6 5.38 44.37 -26.08
CA ALA A 6 5.27 43.51 -27.27
C ALA A 6 6.43 42.50 -27.41
N ALA A 7 7.16 42.21 -26.33
CA ALA A 7 8.35 41.33 -26.33
C ALA A 7 8.25 40.14 -25.35
N LEU A 8 7.03 39.68 -25.04
CA LEU A 8 6.80 38.40 -24.33
C LEU A 8 5.83 37.45 -25.06
N LEU A 9 5.43 37.83 -26.28
CA LEU A 9 4.60 37.04 -27.18
C LEU A 9 5.29 37.04 -28.55
N ALA A 10 6.24 36.09 -28.72
CA ALA A 10 6.81 35.57 -29.97
C ALA A 10 8.34 35.42 -29.90
N LEU A 11 8.81 34.35 -29.25
CA LEU A 11 10.13 33.73 -29.50
C LEU A 11 10.14 32.30 -28.91
N ALA A 12 9.31 31.43 -29.47
CA ALA A 12 9.49 29.98 -29.48
C ALA A 12 8.56 29.35 -30.53
N SER A 13 8.63 29.88 -31.75
CA SER A 13 8.26 29.15 -32.95
C SER A 13 9.54 28.54 -33.52
N SER A 14 9.45 27.30 -33.97
CA SER A 14 10.52 26.46 -34.53
C SER A 14 11.52 25.88 -33.53
N CYS A 15 11.41 24.58 -33.28
CA CYS A 15 12.42 23.58 -33.65
C CYS A 15 12.24 22.30 -32.81
N GLY A 16 11.93 21.20 -33.50
CA GLY A 16 12.26 19.85 -33.05
C GLY A 16 11.39 19.25 -31.95
N ALA A 17 10.19 18.80 -32.31
CA ALA A 17 9.58 17.68 -31.62
C ALA A 17 10.50 16.46 -31.80
N LEU A 18 11.38 16.19 -30.83
CA LEU A 18 12.06 14.91 -30.71
C LEU A 18 11.09 13.92 -30.08
N VAL A 19 10.13 13.50 -30.91
CA VAL A 19 9.38 12.26 -30.68
C VAL A 19 10.41 11.14 -30.75
N VAL A 20 10.85 10.64 -29.60
CA VAL A 20 11.56 9.37 -29.54
C VAL A 20 10.49 8.28 -29.66
N PRO A 21 10.39 7.53 -30.77
CA PRO A 21 9.53 6.38 -30.82
C PRO A 21 10.12 5.32 -29.88
N LEU A 22 9.53 5.16 -28.70
CA LEU A 22 9.65 3.94 -27.90
C LEU A 22 8.99 2.81 -28.70
N GLN A 23 9.75 2.23 -29.62
CA GLN A 23 9.35 1.00 -30.26
C GLN A 23 9.29 -0.11 -29.20
N PRO A 24 8.16 -0.82 -29.06
CA PRO A 24 8.16 -2.06 -28.32
C PRO A 24 9.06 -3.03 -29.10
N ARG A 25 10.25 -3.32 -28.57
CA ARG A 25 11.02 -4.48 -29.01
C ARG A 25 10.22 -5.71 -28.63
N VAL A 26 9.37 -6.17 -29.55
CA VAL A 26 8.88 -7.54 -29.60
C VAL A 26 10.09 -8.41 -29.95
N GLY A 27 10.93 -8.66 -28.97
CA GLY A 27 11.81 -9.83 -28.99
C GLY A 27 10.89 -11.03 -28.85
N SER A 28 10.70 -11.80 -29.92
CA SER A 28 10.02 -13.07 -29.87
C SER A 28 10.78 -13.99 -28.90
N PHE A 29 10.36 -14.04 -27.64
CA PHE A 29 10.83 -15.02 -26.69
C PHE A 29 10.20 -16.36 -27.09
N ARG A 30 10.84 -17.05 -28.05
CA ARG A 30 10.55 -18.46 -28.28
C ARG A 30 11.09 -19.21 -27.06
N LEU A 31 10.17 -19.63 -26.20
CA LEU A 31 10.48 -20.64 -25.20
C LEU A 31 11.05 -21.87 -25.94
N PRO A 32 12.24 -22.37 -25.56
CA PRO A 32 12.67 -23.68 -26.04
C PRO A 32 11.63 -24.73 -25.58
N PRO A 33 11.37 -25.77 -26.39
CA PRO A 33 10.48 -26.84 -25.96
C PRO A 33 11.03 -27.41 -24.65
N CYS A 34 10.15 -27.59 -23.66
CA CYS A 34 10.46 -28.24 -22.40
C CYS A 34 11.01 -29.64 -22.68
N SER A 35 12.33 -29.75 -22.82
CA SER A 35 13.03 -31.02 -22.83
C SER A 35 13.00 -31.53 -21.40
N ARG A 36 12.44 -32.73 -21.23
CA ARG A 36 12.56 -33.54 -20.03
C ARG A 36 14.03 -33.57 -19.60
N GLY A 37 14.35 -32.90 -18.51
CA GLY A 37 15.70 -32.83 -17.97
C GLY A 37 15.67 -32.42 -16.50
N HIS A 38 16.05 -33.36 -15.63
CA HIS A 38 16.40 -33.27 -14.23
C HIS A 38 15.87 -32.12 -13.36
N ARG A 39 14.98 -32.47 -12.42
CA ARG A 39 15.05 -31.90 -11.06
C ARG A 39 16.34 -32.39 -10.41
N PRO A 40 17.30 -31.53 -10.01
CA PRO A 40 18.18 -31.89 -8.92
C PRO A 40 17.32 -31.83 -7.65
N LEU A 41 17.08 -32.99 -7.05
CA LEU A 41 16.60 -33.07 -5.67
C LEU A 41 17.74 -32.56 -4.77
N LEU A 42 17.83 -31.24 -4.57
CA LEU A 42 18.70 -30.66 -3.55
C LEU A 42 17.98 -30.77 -2.19
N SER A 43 18.01 -31.98 -1.64
CA SER A 43 17.65 -32.29 -0.26
C SER A 43 18.93 -32.50 0.54
N GLY A 44 19.64 -31.41 0.80
CA GLY A 44 20.84 -31.36 1.65
C GLY A 44 20.99 -29.97 2.26
N PRO A 45 21.72 -29.83 3.39
CA PRO A 45 22.04 -28.52 3.95
C PRO A 45 22.80 -27.71 2.90
N LEU A 46 22.24 -26.56 2.51
CA LEU A 46 22.92 -25.60 1.64
C LEU A 46 24.07 -24.99 2.44
N ASP A 47 25.30 -25.22 1.99
CA ASP A 47 26.48 -24.58 2.57
C ASP A 47 26.51 -23.12 2.11
N VAL A 48 26.64 -22.18 3.06
CA VAL A 48 26.70 -20.74 2.78
C VAL A 48 27.93 -20.42 1.91
N SER A 49 28.96 -21.27 1.97
CA SER A 49 30.19 -21.18 1.18
C SER A 49 29.94 -21.39 -0.33
N ASP A 50 28.89 -22.11 -0.71
CA ASP A 50 28.54 -22.37 -2.12
C ASP A 50 27.85 -21.17 -2.79
N LEU A 51 27.49 -20.14 -2.02
CA LEU A 51 26.83 -18.92 -2.51
C LEU A 51 27.81 -17.92 -3.12
N GLY A 52 29.12 -18.19 -3.06
CA GLY A 52 30.16 -17.29 -3.61
C GLY A 52 30.20 -15.92 -2.94
N LEU A 53 29.59 -15.79 -1.75
CA LEU A 53 29.57 -14.57 -0.97
C LEU A 53 30.89 -14.43 -0.23
N THR A 54 31.57 -13.31 -0.44
CA THR A 54 32.82 -12.94 0.21
C THR A 54 32.55 -12.02 1.40
N MET A 55 33.50 -11.88 2.33
CA MET A 55 33.36 -10.90 3.42
C MET A 55 33.20 -9.47 2.90
N ASP A 56 33.79 -9.18 1.74
CA ASP A 56 33.67 -7.88 1.06
C ASP A 56 32.22 -7.60 0.61
N ASP A 57 31.43 -8.63 0.30
CA ASP A 57 30.02 -8.50 -0.06
C ASP A 57 29.15 -8.17 1.17
N LEU A 58 29.55 -8.60 2.37
CA LEU A 58 28.89 -8.29 3.63
C LEU A 58 29.25 -6.89 4.15
N GLU A 59 30.44 -6.40 3.78
CA GLU A 59 30.91 -5.04 4.09
C GLU A 59 30.45 -4.02 3.06
N THR A 60 29.93 -4.46 1.91
CA THR A 60 29.28 -3.58 0.95
C THR A 60 28.11 -2.90 1.66
N PRO A 61 28.14 -1.56 1.83
CA PRO A 61 27.04 -0.85 2.46
C PRO A 61 25.77 -1.21 1.70
N LEU A 62 24.71 -1.54 2.44
CA LEU A 62 23.39 -1.78 1.86
C LEU A 62 23.13 -0.66 0.85
N PRO A 63 22.83 -0.98 -0.42
CA PRO A 63 22.71 0.02 -1.47
C PRO A 63 21.78 1.11 -0.94
N ASP A 64 22.29 2.34 -0.92
CA ASP A 64 21.71 3.45 -0.19
C ASP A 64 20.18 3.40 -0.15
N LEU A 65 19.64 2.94 0.99
CA LEU A 65 18.33 3.41 1.45
C LEU A 65 18.37 4.94 1.64
N ALA A 66 19.57 5.56 1.57
CA ALA A 66 19.84 7.00 1.51
C ALA A 66 19.30 7.72 0.25
N GLY A 67 18.55 7.04 -0.61
CA GLY A 67 17.61 7.65 -1.55
C GLY A 67 16.21 7.94 -0.96
N GLY A 68 16.05 7.94 0.36
CA GLY A 68 14.75 8.16 1.01
C GLY A 68 13.83 6.94 0.96
N SER A 69 14.39 5.73 0.82
CA SER A 69 13.63 4.49 0.79
C SER A 69 13.12 4.16 2.20
N SER A 70 11.89 4.59 2.50
CA SER A 70 11.20 4.26 3.76
C SER A 70 10.98 2.74 3.85
N ILE A 71 11.50 2.13 4.91
CA ILE A 71 11.20 0.73 5.23
C ILE A 71 9.70 0.63 5.53
N ALA A 72 8.99 -0.15 4.72
CA ALA A 72 7.57 -0.45 4.92
C ALA A 72 7.41 -1.89 5.45
N THR A 73 6.53 -2.06 6.43
CA THR A 73 6.10 -3.37 6.92
C THR A 73 4.65 -3.58 6.52
N SER A 74 4.28 -4.77 6.05
CA SER A 74 2.89 -5.08 5.72
C SER A 74 2.41 -6.34 6.42
N GLY A 75 1.10 -6.47 6.53
CA GLY A 75 0.45 -7.60 7.18
C GLY A 75 -1.04 -7.67 6.92
N CYS A 76 -1.69 -8.64 7.56
CA CYS A 76 -3.13 -8.81 7.56
C CYS A 76 -3.60 -9.06 8.99
N GLU A 77 -4.67 -8.40 9.41
CA GLU A 77 -5.31 -8.56 10.72
C GLU A 77 -6.78 -8.95 10.56
N SER A 78 -7.34 -9.62 11.56
CA SER A 78 -8.79 -9.91 11.61
C SER A 78 -9.55 -8.64 12.00
N THR A 79 -10.68 -8.41 11.33
CA THR A 79 -11.63 -7.31 11.55
C THR A 79 -12.85 -7.75 12.36
N SER A 80 -12.97 -9.04 12.69
CA SER A 80 -14.02 -9.63 13.52
C SER A 80 -13.59 -9.85 14.96
N ARG A 81 -14.51 -9.62 15.89
CA ARG A 81 -14.31 -9.95 17.30
C ARG A 81 -14.38 -11.46 17.56
N LEU A 82 -15.07 -12.21 16.70
CA LEU A 82 -15.29 -13.64 16.87
C LEU A 82 -14.17 -14.45 16.22
N PRO A 83 -13.53 -15.37 16.96
CA PRO A 83 -12.48 -16.21 16.39
C PRO A 83 -13.07 -17.13 15.32
N GLY A 84 -12.43 -17.17 14.14
CA GLY A 84 -12.81 -18.05 13.03
C GLY A 84 -13.94 -17.52 12.13
N SER A 85 -14.37 -16.27 12.31
CA SER A 85 -15.24 -15.58 11.36
C SER A 85 -14.49 -15.27 10.07
N ASP A 86 -15.12 -15.48 8.91
CA ASP A 86 -14.56 -15.07 7.62
C ASP A 86 -14.88 -13.59 7.39
N ASP A 87 -13.95 -12.74 7.82
CA ASP A 87 -14.10 -11.29 7.85
C ASP A 87 -13.35 -10.58 6.71
N SER A 88 -12.83 -11.36 5.73
CA SER A 88 -11.97 -10.91 4.62
C SER A 88 -10.65 -10.22 5.04
N GLY A 89 -10.47 -9.95 6.33
CA GLY A 89 -9.32 -9.29 6.93
C GLY A 89 -9.17 -7.80 6.63
N CYS A 90 -8.22 -7.19 7.34
CA CYS A 90 -7.68 -5.86 7.11
C CYS A 90 -6.22 -6.01 6.71
N ARG A 91 -5.91 -5.71 5.45
CA ARG A 91 -4.53 -5.60 4.98
C ARG A 91 -3.99 -4.24 5.38
N TRP A 92 -2.78 -4.20 5.92
CA TRP A 92 -2.15 -2.96 6.31
C TRP A 92 -0.72 -2.88 5.80
N GLU A 93 -0.26 -1.65 5.62
CA GLU A 93 1.10 -1.29 5.30
C GLU A 93 1.50 -0.11 6.19
N GLU A 94 2.66 -0.22 6.82
CA GLU A 94 3.14 0.69 7.84
C GLU A 94 4.51 1.21 7.45
N THR A 95 4.66 2.53 7.46
CA THR A 95 5.95 3.23 7.33
C THR A 95 6.31 3.89 8.66
N ALA A 96 7.46 4.56 8.74
CA ALA A 96 7.84 5.31 9.93
C ALA A 96 6.82 6.41 10.29
N GLU A 97 6.17 7.02 9.29
CA GLU A 97 5.35 8.22 9.47
C GLU A 97 3.84 7.94 9.43
N ARG A 98 3.41 6.91 8.70
CA ARG A 98 1.99 6.64 8.46
C ARG A 98 1.67 5.16 8.42
N ILE A 99 0.40 4.85 8.60
CA ILE A 99 -0.19 3.54 8.37
C ILE A 99 -1.29 3.64 7.31
N GLU A 100 -1.26 2.72 6.37
CA GLU A 100 -2.26 2.51 5.34
C GLU A 100 -2.97 1.19 5.61
N ALA A 101 -4.29 1.17 5.50
CA ALA A 101 -5.10 0.00 5.74
C ALA A 101 -6.18 -0.11 4.68
N ARG A 102 -6.40 -1.33 4.21
CA ARG A 102 -7.44 -1.71 3.26
C ARG A 102 -8.28 -2.80 3.88
N LEU A 103 -9.57 -2.54 3.98
CA LEU A 103 -10.52 -3.45 4.60
C LEU A 103 -11.75 -3.60 3.72
N SER A 104 -12.38 -4.77 3.83
CA SER A 104 -13.64 -5.09 3.17
C SER A 104 -14.51 -5.76 4.21
N ILE A 105 -15.73 -5.27 4.40
CA ILE A 105 -16.65 -5.78 5.42
C ILE A 105 -17.73 -6.59 4.71
N PRO A 106 -17.74 -7.94 4.79
CA PRO A 106 -18.68 -8.80 4.06
C PRO A 106 -20.16 -8.40 4.22
N GLY A 107 -20.53 -7.91 5.40
CA GLY A 107 -21.88 -7.43 5.71
C GLY A 107 -22.33 -6.18 4.93
N LEU A 108 -21.42 -5.49 4.24
CA LEU A 108 -21.71 -4.29 3.43
C LEU A 108 -21.91 -4.59 1.93
N ARG A 109 -21.99 -5.87 1.55
CA ARG A 109 -22.22 -6.23 0.14
C ARG A 109 -23.50 -5.60 -0.40
N GLY A 110 -23.40 -4.95 -1.56
CA GLY A 110 -24.48 -4.25 -2.23
C GLY A 110 -24.71 -2.82 -1.71
N GLN A 111 -23.98 -2.39 -0.69
CA GLN A 111 -23.94 -0.98 -0.30
C GLN A 111 -23.02 -0.20 -1.24
N PRO A 112 -23.43 0.99 -1.72
CA PRO A 112 -22.59 1.78 -2.59
C PRO A 112 -21.40 2.37 -1.83
N ALA A 113 -20.21 2.35 -2.43
CA ALA A 113 -19.01 2.97 -1.85
C ALA A 113 -19.22 4.45 -1.47
N ALA A 114 -20.04 5.18 -2.22
CA ALA A 114 -20.36 6.59 -1.95
C ALA A 114 -21.14 6.83 -0.64
N ALA A 115 -21.73 5.79 -0.05
CA ALA A 115 -22.42 5.91 1.24
C ALA A 115 -21.50 5.60 2.44
N MET A 116 -20.24 5.25 2.18
CA MET A 116 -19.25 4.95 3.22
C MET A 116 -18.64 6.24 3.76
N GLY A 117 -18.41 6.26 5.07
CA GLY A 117 -17.68 7.32 5.76
C GLY A 117 -16.65 6.71 6.71
N VAL A 118 -15.59 7.47 6.98
CA VAL A 118 -14.58 7.10 7.96
C VAL A 118 -14.33 8.30 8.87
N GLU A 119 -14.41 8.05 10.17
CA GLU A 119 -14.12 9.02 11.23
C GLU A 119 -13.00 8.47 12.09
N VAL A 120 -12.00 9.31 12.37
CA VAL A 120 -10.83 8.94 13.15
C VAL A 120 -10.68 9.93 14.30
N THR A 121 -10.39 9.40 15.49
CA THR A 121 -9.91 10.18 16.64
C THR A 121 -8.45 9.86 16.90
N SER A 122 -7.84 10.48 17.90
CA SER A 122 -6.44 10.21 18.22
C SER A 122 -6.14 8.73 18.50
N ALA A 123 -7.12 7.92 18.89
CA ALA A 123 -6.93 6.52 19.26
C ALA A 123 -7.96 5.55 18.67
N THR A 124 -8.92 5.99 17.86
CA THR A 124 -9.96 5.13 17.31
C THR A 124 -10.21 5.42 15.83
N ALA A 125 -10.63 4.40 15.10
CA ALA A 125 -11.14 4.53 13.74
C ALA A 125 -12.54 3.92 13.67
N THR A 126 -13.46 4.64 13.04
CA THR A 126 -14.87 4.27 12.92
C THR A 126 -15.29 4.38 11.46
N ILE A 127 -15.96 3.36 10.97
CA ILE A 127 -16.49 3.29 9.62
C ILE A 127 -18.01 3.35 9.72
N THR A 128 -18.60 4.21 8.91
CA THR A 128 -20.03 4.41 8.83
C THR A 128 -20.56 4.07 7.44
N ALA A 129 -21.81 3.61 7.38
CA ALA A 129 -22.59 3.46 6.17
C ALA A 129 -23.93 4.15 6.36
N PHE A 130 -24.30 5.09 5.48
CA PHE A 130 -25.52 5.90 5.61
C PHE A 130 -25.67 6.55 7.01
N GLY A 131 -24.56 7.02 7.58
CA GLY A 131 -24.54 7.67 8.90
C GLY A 131 -24.71 6.73 10.10
N ARG A 132 -24.69 5.40 9.89
CA ARG A 132 -24.67 4.41 10.98
C ARG A 132 -23.30 3.79 11.10
N VAL A 133 -22.82 3.60 12.32
CA VAL A 133 -21.58 2.87 12.59
C VAL A 133 -21.75 1.42 12.17
N VAL A 134 -20.83 0.92 11.36
CA VAL A 134 -20.80 -0.47 10.89
C VAL A 134 -19.57 -1.22 11.39
N TRP A 135 -18.48 -0.51 11.61
CA TRP A 135 -17.27 -1.08 12.16
C TRP A 135 -16.51 -0.02 12.93
N SER A 136 -15.87 -0.41 14.02
CA SER A 136 -15.01 0.47 14.79
C SER A 136 -13.87 -0.32 15.41
N CYS A 137 -12.74 0.35 15.62
CA CYS A 137 -11.60 -0.22 16.32
C CYS A 137 -10.87 0.81 17.17
N VAL A 138 -10.16 0.30 18.17
CA VAL A 138 -9.10 1.01 18.88
C VAL A 138 -7.81 0.80 18.11
N LEU A 139 -7.09 1.89 17.85
CA LEU A 139 -5.81 1.89 17.15
C LEU A 139 -4.69 1.40 18.08
N ARG A 140 -3.68 0.73 17.51
CA ARG A 140 -2.47 0.31 18.26
C ARG A 140 -1.63 1.46 18.81
N GLY A 141 -1.77 2.65 18.23
CA GLY A 141 -1.04 3.84 18.67
C GLY A 141 -1.83 5.12 18.44
N ALA A 142 -1.27 6.22 18.96
CA ALA A 142 -1.85 7.53 18.78
C ALA A 142 -1.59 8.07 17.37
N CYS A 143 -2.65 8.56 16.72
CA CYS A 143 -2.60 9.11 15.37
C CYS A 143 -2.91 10.62 15.36
N VAL A 144 -2.67 11.27 14.23
CA VAL A 144 -3.09 12.65 13.97
C VAL A 144 -4.35 12.63 13.11
N PRO A 145 -5.55 12.89 13.67
CA PRO A 145 -6.82 12.76 12.94
C PRO A 145 -6.88 13.58 11.66
N ASP A 146 -6.30 14.78 11.68
CA ASP A 146 -6.30 15.71 10.54
C ASP A 146 -5.51 15.19 9.32
N THR A 147 -4.69 14.15 9.50
CA THR A 147 -3.92 13.51 8.42
C THR A 147 -4.67 12.36 7.76
N LEU A 148 -5.91 12.08 8.19
CA LEU A 148 -6.75 11.05 7.59
C LEU A 148 -7.00 11.34 6.11
N THR A 149 -6.60 10.39 5.27
CA THR A 149 -7.11 10.28 3.90
C THR A 149 -7.89 8.99 3.76
N PHE A 150 -9.05 9.05 3.12
CA PHE A 150 -9.92 7.90 2.93
C PHE A 150 -10.41 7.86 1.48
N SER A 151 -10.52 6.65 0.94
CA SER A 151 -11.27 6.37 -0.28
C SER A 151 -12.09 5.09 -0.10
N ALA A 152 -13.24 5.05 -0.76
CA ALA A 152 -14.05 3.85 -0.89
C ALA A 152 -14.31 3.59 -2.37
N GLU A 153 -14.16 2.33 -2.78
CA GLU A 153 -14.40 1.89 -4.15
C GLU A 153 -15.32 0.66 -4.13
N ASP A 154 -16.14 0.51 -5.17
CA ASP A 154 -16.96 -0.69 -5.33
C ASP A 154 -16.04 -1.84 -5.78
N GLY A 155 -15.69 -2.69 -4.83
CA GLY A 155 -14.81 -3.84 -5.05
C GLY A 155 -15.53 -5.01 -5.73
N THR A 156 -14.86 -6.17 -5.71
CA THR A 156 -15.35 -7.37 -6.40
C THR A 156 -16.69 -7.84 -5.81
N GLY A 157 -17.68 -8.09 -6.67
CA GLY A 157 -18.99 -8.60 -6.25
C GLY A 157 -19.84 -7.57 -5.48
N MET A 158 -19.65 -6.27 -5.76
CA MET A 158 -20.32 -5.15 -5.08
C MET A 158 -20.00 -5.10 -3.58
N LEU A 159 -18.82 -5.55 -3.19
CA LEU A 159 -18.32 -5.41 -1.82
C LEU A 159 -17.46 -4.15 -1.75
N PRO A 160 -17.82 -3.14 -0.95
CA PRO A 160 -17.01 -1.93 -0.86
C PRO A 160 -15.64 -2.23 -0.27
N GLU A 161 -14.59 -1.73 -0.92
CA GLU A 161 -13.22 -1.74 -0.43
C GLU A 161 -12.88 -0.35 0.10
N ILE A 162 -12.52 -0.29 1.38
CA ILE A 162 -12.27 0.96 2.10
C ILE A 162 -10.76 1.05 2.33
N SER A 163 -10.16 2.10 1.78
CA SER A 163 -8.75 2.43 1.97
C SER A 163 -8.62 3.64 2.90
N ILE A 164 -7.77 3.50 3.91
CA ILE A 164 -7.55 4.49 4.96
C ILE A 164 -6.04 4.72 5.07
N SER A 165 -5.59 5.97 5.10
CA SER A 165 -4.22 6.33 5.48
C SER A 165 -4.26 7.34 6.60
N ILE A 166 -3.46 7.12 7.65
CA ILE A 166 -3.39 7.98 8.83
C ILE A 166 -1.94 8.19 9.23
N GLY A 167 -1.57 9.44 9.51
CA GLY A 167 -0.28 9.81 10.09
C GLY A 167 -0.19 9.46 11.57
N LYS A 168 0.99 9.00 11.99
CA LYS A 168 1.29 8.69 13.38
C LYS A 168 1.58 9.97 14.16
N ALA A 169 1.12 10.05 15.40
CA ALA A 169 1.48 11.15 16.29
C ALA A 169 2.96 11.09 16.73
N GLU A 170 3.51 9.88 16.82
CA GLU A 170 4.92 9.62 17.12
C GLU A 170 5.58 8.92 15.92
N PRO A 171 6.20 9.67 14.98
CA PRO A 171 6.95 9.09 13.87
C PRO A 171 8.08 8.17 14.36
N GLY A 172 8.33 7.08 13.64
CA GLY A 172 9.35 6.07 13.97
C GLY A 172 8.89 5.00 14.96
N LYS A 173 7.76 5.19 15.65
CA LYS A 173 7.17 4.16 16.50
C LYS A 173 6.48 3.09 15.65
N ARG A 174 6.86 1.84 15.88
CA ARG A 174 6.26 0.68 15.20
C ARG A 174 4.98 0.24 15.91
N TRP A 175 3.91 0.07 15.15
CA TRP A 175 2.60 -0.41 15.60
C TRP A 175 2.45 -1.90 15.31
N GLY A 176 2.94 -2.37 14.15
CA GLY A 176 2.82 -3.76 13.73
C GLY A 176 1.39 -4.18 13.39
N GLY A 177 0.56 -3.22 13.00
CA GLY A 177 -0.86 -3.39 12.73
C GLY A 177 -1.66 -2.11 12.97
N LEU A 178 -2.88 -2.08 12.45
CA LEU A 178 -3.82 -0.99 12.70
C LEU A 178 -4.61 -1.26 13.99
N ILE A 179 -5.05 -2.50 14.20
CA ILE A 179 -6.11 -2.85 15.15
C ILE A 179 -5.51 -3.33 16.47
N ALA A 180 -5.81 -2.63 17.57
CA ALA A 180 -5.54 -3.10 18.94
C ALA A 180 -6.70 -3.93 19.48
N SER A 181 -7.92 -3.44 19.31
CA SER A 181 -9.15 -4.14 19.65
C SER A 181 -10.29 -3.65 18.76
N ILE A 182 -11.30 -4.50 18.57
CA ILE A 182 -12.49 -4.18 17.78
C ILE A 182 -13.58 -3.66 18.73
N GLY A 183 -14.26 -2.60 18.31
CA GLY A 183 -15.33 -1.97 19.09
C GLY A 183 -16.57 -2.84 19.20
N GLU A 184 -17.36 -2.62 20.25
CA GLU A 184 -18.55 -3.42 20.55
C GLU A 184 -19.65 -3.26 19.48
N ASP A 185 -19.74 -2.07 18.89
CA ASP A 185 -20.71 -1.75 17.83
C ASP A 185 -20.29 -2.23 16.44
N SER A 186 -19.23 -3.04 16.35
CA SER A 186 -18.81 -3.67 15.10
C SER A 186 -19.80 -4.76 14.70
N ILE A 187 -20.22 -4.75 13.43
CA ILE A 187 -21.05 -5.83 12.87
C ILE A 187 -20.25 -7.12 12.61
N LEU A 188 -18.92 -7.07 12.77
CA LEU A 188 -17.97 -8.16 12.63
C LEU A 188 -17.38 -8.56 13.98
#